data_AF-A0AAW3BSJ9-F1
#
_entry.id   AF-A0AAW3BSJ9-F1
#
_cell.length_a   1.000
_cell.length_b   1.000
_cell.length_c   1.000
_cell.angle_alpha   90.00
_cell.angle_beta   90.00
_cell.angle_gamma   90.00
#
_symmetry.space_group_name_H-M   'P 1'
#
loop_
_entity.id
_entity.type
_entity.pdbx_description
1 polymer ?
#
loop_
_entity_poly.entity_id
_entity_poly.type
_entity_poly.pdbx_seq_one_letter_code
_entity_poly.pdbx_strand_id
1 'polypeptide(L)'
;MDPSVKAASELNAIFDRLGVLCEVCVTSAEGKHVKATESLKEGFALVEELPIVSWPSPSLLTLSTPFCFQCLRLSSHQPSTAMSDSELLPSTSCSSLTSAVGAARVPQSWSRCAHCASYFCSSECQQASSRVHRLLCSSLPVVREGHGGSGGRSGAEDVMVTAPGSFSSATTSLTSSPTSSEITLEALARCVTWIAHRLSYAIEQQQITHEMLQADYVFQQQQQQQAGGSATGAVWSTVSLNYQLFTQVVTPFSRLVSPPNNVEFDSAPLSSWMAKLRVLLAERCVEELLIASGTSLSAVERHTLAFNEHQAVPAPALLWAEALVQVLLSFDTLRTLVGQMVLNAHAINDYVLLPVGAPSPSAFDWVLKGAGLYSLLACFNHSCVPNAAVSNVDGTHEIVLKTTRPIQAGEPLTITYIPLSAGAMSRAERQRQLRNYFFTCHCPRCTKEAGAAGDIAGVTGSSNVV
;
A
#
# COMPACT_ATOMS: atom_id res chain seq x y z
N MET A 1 -18.47 23.09 -2.69
CA MET A 1 -18.00 22.15 -3.72
C MET A 1 -18.02 20.77 -3.10
N ASP A 2 -18.56 19.76 -3.80
CA ASP A 2 -18.55 18.37 -3.35
C ASP A 2 -17.08 17.92 -3.07
N PRO A 3 -16.76 17.35 -1.89
CA PRO A 3 -15.40 16.88 -1.57
C PRO A 3 -14.80 15.95 -2.62
N SER A 4 -15.63 15.12 -3.27
CA SER A 4 -15.18 14.20 -4.33
C SER A 4 -14.73 14.95 -5.59
N VAL A 5 -15.44 16.02 -5.95
CA VAL A 5 -15.10 16.89 -7.08
C VAL A 5 -13.83 17.68 -6.81
N LYS A 6 -13.66 18.18 -5.57
CA LYS A 6 -12.42 18.83 -5.15
C LYS A 6 -11.22 17.88 -5.27
N ALA A 7 -11.35 16.65 -4.76
CA ALA A 7 -10.30 15.64 -4.84
C ALA A 7 -9.95 15.27 -6.29
N ALA A 8 -10.94 15.16 -7.18
CA ALA A 8 -10.72 14.94 -8.60
C ALA A 8 -9.99 16.12 -9.27
N SER A 9 -10.35 17.37 -8.94
CA SER A 9 -9.65 18.55 -9.44
C SER A 9 -8.18 18.60 -9.02
N GLU A 10 -7.86 18.19 -7.78
CA GLU A 10 -6.49 18.10 -7.29
C GLU A 10 -5.68 17.01 -8.02
N LEU A 11 -6.32 15.88 -8.35
CA LEU A 11 -5.70 14.82 -9.14
C LEU A 11 -5.46 15.25 -10.60
N ASN A 12 -6.41 15.95 -11.22
CA ASN A 12 -6.23 16.49 -12.57
C ASN A 12 -5.07 17.48 -12.64
N ALA A 13 -4.93 18.36 -11.64
CA ALA A 13 -3.78 19.25 -11.55
C ALA A 13 -2.43 18.52 -11.39
N ILE A 14 -2.43 17.26 -10.92
CA ILE A 14 -1.22 16.41 -10.91
C ILE A 14 -1.00 15.80 -12.30
N PHE A 15 -2.06 15.25 -12.90
CA PHE A 15 -1.98 14.67 -14.24
C PHE A 15 -1.49 15.69 -15.27
N ASP A 16 -2.00 16.92 -15.23
CA ASP A 16 -1.55 18.02 -16.09
C ASP A 16 -0.07 18.35 -15.90
N ARG A 17 0.40 18.43 -14.65
CA ARG A 17 1.82 18.68 -14.33
C ARG A 17 2.75 17.56 -14.78
N LEU A 18 2.25 16.33 -14.78
CA LEU A 18 2.98 15.15 -15.23
C LEU A 18 2.80 14.88 -16.74
N GLY A 19 1.99 15.66 -17.45
CA GLY A 19 1.68 15.44 -18.86
C GLY A 19 0.92 14.14 -19.13
N VAL A 20 0.17 13.64 -18.14
CA VAL A 20 -0.62 12.41 -18.26
C VAL A 20 -1.85 12.70 -19.11
N LEU A 21 -2.05 11.93 -20.19
CA LEU A 21 -3.15 12.09 -21.16
C LEU A 21 -4.48 11.49 -20.67
N CYS A 22 -4.81 11.79 -19.42
CA CYS A 22 -5.96 11.25 -18.71
C CYS A 22 -6.68 12.35 -17.93
N GLU A 23 -7.96 12.14 -17.67
CA GLU A 23 -8.77 13.01 -16.80
C GLU A 23 -9.48 12.15 -15.75
N VAL A 24 -9.37 12.54 -14.48
CA VAL A 24 -10.17 12.02 -13.38
C VAL A 24 -11.53 12.72 -13.39
N CYS A 25 -12.57 11.92 -13.57
CA CYS A 25 -13.97 12.34 -13.61
C CYS A 25 -14.72 11.78 -12.39
N VAL A 26 -15.75 12.49 -11.94
CA VAL A 26 -16.69 12.00 -10.92
C VAL A 26 -18.11 12.08 -11.49
N THR A 27 -18.77 10.94 -11.67
CA THR A 27 -20.16 10.87 -12.14
C THR A 27 -21.04 10.13 -11.14
N SER A 28 -22.35 10.38 -11.18
CA SER A 28 -23.31 9.69 -10.32
C SER A 28 -23.39 8.19 -10.59
N ALA A 29 -23.13 7.76 -11.83
CA ALA A 29 -23.21 6.36 -12.25
C ALA A 29 -21.95 5.55 -11.93
N GLU A 30 -20.76 6.15 -12.13
CA GLU A 30 -19.48 5.42 -12.07
C GLU A 30 -18.61 5.86 -10.89
N GLY A 31 -19.06 6.85 -10.12
CA GLY A 31 -18.24 7.50 -9.10
C GLY A 31 -16.99 8.13 -9.72
N LYS A 32 -15.89 8.09 -8.97
CA LYS A 32 -14.56 8.50 -9.45
C LYS A 32 -14.06 7.50 -10.49
N HIS A 33 -13.67 7.95 -11.68
CA HIS A 33 -13.08 7.13 -12.73
C HIS A 33 -12.06 7.94 -13.55
N VAL A 34 -11.24 7.26 -14.35
CA VAL A 34 -10.26 7.89 -15.24
C VAL A 34 -10.66 7.61 -16.69
N LYS A 35 -10.57 8.62 -17.56
CA LYS A 35 -10.76 8.47 -19.00
C LYS A 35 -9.58 9.07 -19.77
N ALA A 36 -9.34 8.61 -20.99
CA ALA A 36 -8.33 9.21 -21.87
C ALA A 36 -8.77 10.59 -22.39
N THR A 37 -7.87 11.57 -22.44
CA THR A 37 -8.17 12.90 -23.02
C THR A 37 -8.01 12.92 -24.53
N GLU A 38 -7.21 12.01 -25.08
CA GLU A 38 -7.01 11.81 -26.51
C GLU A 38 -6.90 10.32 -26.88
N SER A 39 -6.75 10.02 -28.17
CA SER A 39 -6.59 8.65 -28.63
C SER A 39 -5.18 8.13 -28.36
N LEU A 40 -5.07 6.98 -27.69
CA LEU A 40 -3.79 6.39 -27.29
C LEU A 40 -3.51 5.11 -28.07
N LYS A 41 -2.24 4.87 -28.39
CA LYS A 41 -1.79 3.63 -29.01
C LYS A 41 -1.71 2.51 -27.97
N GLU A 42 -1.64 1.26 -28.42
CA GLU A 42 -1.25 0.13 -27.59
C GLU A 42 0.18 0.29 -27.05
N GLY A 43 0.42 -0.13 -25.81
CA GLY A 43 1.73 -0.03 -25.15
C GLY A 43 2.09 1.38 -24.67
N PHE A 44 1.18 2.35 -24.78
CA PHE A 44 1.40 3.72 -24.33
C PHE A 44 1.55 3.76 -22.81
N ALA A 45 2.63 4.35 -22.30
CA ALA A 45 2.87 4.52 -20.87
C ALA A 45 2.02 5.67 -20.32
N LEU A 46 0.99 5.32 -19.57
CA LEU A 46 0.06 6.27 -18.97
C LEU A 46 0.68 6.96 -17.76
N VAL A 47 1.27 6.18 -16.86
CA VAL A 47 1.83 6.64 -15.59
C VAL A 47 3.03 5.78 -15.24
N GLU A 48 4.10 6.42 -14.78
CA GLU A 48 5.22 5.81 -14.06
C GLU A 48 5.19 6.36 -12.62
N GLU A 49 5.15 5.46 -11.63
CA GLU A 49 4.90 5.84 -10.24
C GLU A 49 5.76 5.04 -9.25
N LEU A 50 6.41 5.76 -8.34
CA LEU A 50 6.99 5.18 -7.12
C LEU A 50 5.92 5.10 -6.02
N PRO A 51 5.93 4.03 -5.20
CA PRO A 51 4.94 3.88 -4.15
C PRO A 51 5.10 4.96 -3.08
N ILE A 52 3.98 5.39 -2.48
CA ILE A 52 3.99 6.15 -1.23
C ILE A 52 4.77 5.34 -0.18
N VAL A 53 4.36 4.07 -0.01
CA VAL A 53 4.99 3.09 0.88
C VAL A 53 4.92 1.73 0.21
N SER A 54 6.01 0.97 0.29
CA SER A 54 6.04 -0.46 -0.07
C SER A 54 6.58 -1.30 1.09
N TRP A 55 6.18 -2.57 1.14
CA TRP A 55 6.58 -3.54 2.16
C TRP A 55 6.78 -4.93 1.58
N PRO A 56 7.65 -5.76 2.19
CA PRO A 56 7.85 -7.13 1.76
C PRO A 56 6.64 -8.00 2.13
N SER A 57 6.39 -9.04 1.33
CA SER A 57 5.46 -10.11 1.67
C SER A 57 6.09 -11.07 2.68
N PRO A 58 5.29 -11.83 3.44
CA PRO A 58 5.81 -12.92 4.28
C PRO A 58 6.59 -13.96 3.46
N SER A 59 6.13 -14.27 2.24
CA SER A 59 6.85 -15.15 1.33
C SER A 59 8.25 -14.61 1.01
N LEU A 60 8.41 -13.31 0.75
CA LEU A 60 9.72 -12.71 0.50
C LEU A 60 10.63 -12.77 1.74
N LEU A 61 10.09 -12.56 2.93
CA LEU A 61 10.85 -12.62 4.19
C LEU A 61 11.41 -14.02 4.50
N THR A 62 10.74 -15.07 4.01
CA THR A 62 11.20 -16.47 4.17
C THR A 62 12.17 -16.93 3.08
N LEU A 63 12.34 -16.14 2.01
CA LEU A 63 13.33 -16.44 0.97
C LEU A 63 14.75 -16.23 1.52
N SER A 64 15.65 -17.15 1.15
CA SER A 64 17.07 -17.04 1.44
C SER A 64 17.79 -15.98 0.59
N THR A 65 17.11 -15.44 -0.43
CA THR A 65 17.68 -14.43 -1.34
C THR A 65 17.56 -13.04 -0.72
N PRO A 66 18.67 -12.31 -0.52
CA PRO A 66 18.65 -10.94 -0.04
C PRO A 66 17.83 -10.00 -0.93
N PHE A 67 17.13 -9.05 -0.32
CA PHE A 67 16.35 -8.04 -1.03
C PHE A 67 16.58 -6.65 -0.46
N CYS A 68 16.42 -5.62 -1.29
CA CYS A 68 16.60 -4.24 -0.88
C CYS A 68 15.43 -3.78 0.01
N PHE A 69 15.76 -3.23 1.18
CA PHE A 69 14.79 -2.65 2.10
C PHE A 69 13.96 -1.54 1.46
N GLN A 70 14.54 -0.71 0.59
CA GLN A 70 13.85 0.42 -0.02
C GLN A 70 12.96 -0.03 -1.18
N CYS A 71 13.56 -0.62 -2.22
CA CYS A 71 12.89 -0.88 -3.50
C CYS A 71 12.42 -2.32 -3.70
N LEU A 72 12.58 -3.19 -2.70
CA LEU A 72 12.25 -4.62 -2.74
C LEU A 72 12.97 -5.44 -3.83
N ARG A 73 13.92 -4.85 -4.55
CA ARG A 73 14.73 -5.57 -5.55
C ARG A 73 15.43 -6.77 -4.93
N LEU A 74 15.35 -7.93 -5.57
CA LEU A 74 16.09 -9.13 -5.19
C LEU A 74 17.55 -9.04 -5.65
N SER A 75 18.49 -9.57 -4.87
CA SER A 75 19.91 -9.58 -5.22
C SER A 75 20.23 -10.50 -6.41
N SER A 76 19.32 -11.44 -6.71
CA SER A 76 19.38 -12.32 -7.88
C SER A 76 18.91 -11.65 -9.17
N HIS A 77 18.22 -10.50 -9.09
CA HIS A 77 17.70 -9.82 -10.26
C HIS A 77 18.85 -9.26 -11.10
N GLN A 78 18.99 -9.75 -12.34
CA GLN A 78 19.91 -9.15 -13.30
C GLN A 78 19.25 -7.94 -13.95
N PRO A 79 19.89 -6.76 -13.98
CA PRO A 79 19.34 -5.61 -14.68
C PRO A 79 19.16 -5.98 -16.15
N SER A 80 18.01 -5.62 -16.71
CA SER A 80 17.72 -5.69 -18.13
C SER A 80 18.73 -4.82 -18.87
N THR A 81 19.85 -5.36 -19.32
CA THR A 81 20.65 -4.66 -20.33
C THR A 81 19.74 -4.50 -21.54
N ALA A 82 19.54 -3.25 -21.99
CA ALA A 82 18.77 -2.93 -23.18
C ALA A 82 19.11 -3.95 -24.27
N MET A 83 18.10 -4.71 -24.71
CA MET A 83 18.24 -5.58 -25.87
C MET A 83 18.62 -4.67 -27.04
N SER A 84 19.90 -4.61 -27.37
CA SER A 84 20.29 -4.24 -28.71
C SER A 84 19.79 -5.36 -29.62
N ASP A 85 18.95 -5.03 -30.57
CA ASP A 85 18.51 -5.91 -31.66
C ASP A 85 19.73 -6.40 -32.46
N SER A 86 20.42 -7.42 -31.97
CA SER A 86 21.30 -8.25 -32.77
C SER A 86 21.64 -9.53 -32.01
N GLU A 87 21.49 -10.65 -32.71
CA GLU A 87 21.97 -12.00 -32.38
C GLU A 87 21.05 -12.91 -31.53
N LEU A 88 19.99 -13.37 -32.19
CA LEU A 88 19.47 -14.73 -32.02
C LEU A 88 20.45 -15.75 -32.62
N LEU A 89 21.40 -16.27 -31.84
CA LEU A 89 22.00 -17.59 -32.10
C LEU A 89 22.33 -18.33 -30.80
N PRO A 90 22.01 -19.64 -30.70
CA PRO A 90 22.34 -20.45 -29.54
C PRO A 90 23.77 -20.98 -29.67
N SER A 91 24.74 -20.36 -28.99
CA SER A 91 26.08 -20.94 -28.86
C SER A 91 26.23 -21.63 -27.50
N THR A 92 26.15 -22.96 -27.57
CA THR A 92 26.68 -23.93 -26.61
C THR A 92 28.13 -23.62 -26.21
N SER A 93 28.35 -23.33 -24.92
CA SER A 93 29.48 -23.84 -24.12
C SER A 93 29.38 -23.35 -22.67
N CYS A 94 28.60 -24.05 -21.84
CA CYS A 94 28.67 -23.88 -20.39
C CYS A 94 29.42 -25.08 -19.81
N SER A 95 30.75 -25.00 -19.81
CA SER A 95 31.61 -25.97 -19.17
C SER A 95 32.45 -25.26 -18.12
N SER A 96 31.90 -25.17 -16.90
CA SER A 96 32.58 -25.19 -15.58
C SER A 96 31.84 -24.35 -14.54
N LEU A 97 30.74 -24.88 -14.01
CA LEU A 97 30.21 -24.50 -12.69
C LEU A 97 30.06 -25.77 -11.86
N THR A 98 31.20 -26.32 -11.46
CA THR A 98 31.24 -27.34 -10.41
C THR A 98 31.00 -26.68 -9.05
N SER A 99 29.98 -27.17 -8.35
CA SER A 99 29.91 -27.27 -6.89
C SER A 99 29.98 -25.98 -6.07
N ALA A 100 28.81 -25.43 -5.70
CA ALA A 100 28.50 -25.04 -4.31
C ALA A 100 27.01 -24.72 -4.18
N VAL A 101 26.32 -25.40 -3.29
CA VAL A 101 25.08 -24.89 -2.66
C VAL A 101 25.53 -23.73 -1.76
N GLY A 102 25.76 -22.57 -2.36
CA GLY A 102 26.24 -21.37 -1.68
C GLY A 102 25.11 -20.35 -1.58
N ALA A 103 24.96 -19.74 -0.40
CA ALA A 103 24.14 -18.55 -0.21
C ALA A 103 24.36 -17.58 -1.37
N ALA A 104 23.28 -17.08 -1.99
CA ALA A 104 23.36 -16.13 -3.10
C ALA A 104 24.37 -15.04 -2.76
N ARG A 105 25.47 -14.96 -3.52
CA ARG A 105 26.52 -13.94 -3.29
C ARG A 105 25.88 -12.58 -3.50
N VAL A 106 25.77 -11.80 -2.44
CA VAL A 106 25.30 -10.42 -2.51
C VAL A 106 26.26 -9.63 -3.40
N PRO A 107 25.78 -8.89 -4.41
CA PRO A 107 26.65 -8.06 -5.25
C PRO A 107 27.46 -7.07 -4.39
N GLN A 108 28.70 -6.79 -4.78
CA GLN A 108 29.60 -5.91 -4.01
C GLN A 108 29.06 -4.48 -3.82
N SER A 109 28.15 -4.03 -4.68
CA SER A 109 27.51 -2.71 -4.60
C SER A 109 26.47 -2.60 -3.49
N TRP A 110 26.05 -3.71 -2.89
CA TRP A 110 25.02 -3.70 -1.87
C TRP A 110 25.62 -3.48 -0.49
N SER A 111 24.93 -2.68 0.33
CA SER A 111 25.27 -2.50 1.74
C SER A 111 24.30 -3.27 2.63
N ARG A 112 24.77 -3.63 3.83
CA ARG A 112 23.96 -4.32 4.85
C ARG A 112 24.01 -3.54 6.15
N CYS A 113 22.85 -3.28 6.75
CA CYS A 113 22.78 -2.69 8.08
C CYS A 113 23.30 -3.69 9.12
N ALA A 114 24.25 -3.26 9.96
CA ALA A 114 24.81 -4.08 11.02
C ALA A 114 23.80 -4.43 12.14
N HIS A 115 22.74 -3.64 12.30
CA HIS A 115 21.78 -3.80 13.39
C HIS A 115 20.58 -4.69 13.01
N CYS A 116 19.83 -4.29 11.98
CA CYS A 116 18.61 -5.01 11.57
C CYS A 116 18.82 -6.01 10.43
N ALA A 117 20.07 -6.15 9.94
CA ALA A 117 20.44 -6.98 8.80
C ALA A 117 19.76 -6.65 7.46
N SER A 118 19.04 -5.53 7.34
CA SER A 118 18.45 -5.07 6.07
C SER A 118 19.52 -4.74 5.04
N TYR A 119 19.24 -5.05 3.77
CA TYR A 119 20.13 -4.76 2.64
C TYR A 119 19.68 -3.53 1.85
N PHE A 120 20.62 -2.86 1.19
CA PHE A 120 20.35 -1.79 0.24
C PHE A 120 21.10 -2.06 -1.06
N CYS A 121 20.42 -2.01 -2.20
CA CYS A 121 21.03 -2.35 -3.48
C CYS A 121 21.93 -1.25 -4.07
N SER A 122 21.85 -0.03 -3.52
CA SER A 122 22.64 1.12 -3.94
C SER A 122 22.70 2.19 -2.86
N SER A 123 23.60 3.16 -3.02
CA SER A 123 23.74 4.30 -2.10
C SER A 123 22.49 5.19 -2.11
N GLU A 124 21.84 5.31 -3.27
CA GLU A 124 20.62 6.09 -3.47
C GLU A 124 19.45 5.44 -2.71
N CYS A 125 19.31 4.11 -2.78
CA CYS A 125 18.29 3.39 -2.01
C CYS A 125 18.52 3.51 -0.49
N GLN A 126 19.78 3.46 -0.05
CA GLN A 126 20.12 3.65 1.36
C GLN A 126 19.80 5.08 1.82
N GLN A 127 20.11 6.09 1.01
CA GLN A 127 19.83 7.48 1.33
C GLN A 127 18.33 7.77 1.32
N ALA A 128 17.60 7.31 0.30
CA ALA A 128 16.16 7.50 0.14
C ALA A 128 15.35 6.89 1.30
N SER A 129 15.84 5.80 1.89
CA SER A 129 15.20 5.15 3.04
C SER A 129 15.80 5.53 4.39
N SER A 130 16.83 6.38 4.44
CA SER A 130 17.68 6.57 5.63
C SER A 130 16.90 6.92 6.90
N ARG A 131 15.96 7.87 6.83
CA ARG A 131 15.14 8.31 7.98
C ARG A 131 14.07 7.28 8.36
N VAL A 132 13.35 6.73 7.39
CA VAL A 132 12.36 5.66 7.63
C VAL A 132 13.04 4.43 8.25
N HIS A 133 14.18 4.03 7.69
CA HIS A 133 15.01 2.96 8.22
C HIS A 133 15.50 3.27 9.62
N ARG A 134 15.99 4.50 9.91
CA ARG A 134 16.43 4.89 11.26
C ARG A 134 15.33 4.68 12.31
N LEU A 135 14.11 5.12 12.03
CA LEU A 135 12.96 4.95 12.94
C LEU A 135 12.62 3.46 13.16
N LEU A 136 12.66 2.66 12.09
CA LEU A 136 12.28 1.23 12.13
C LEU A 136 13.41 0.28 12.54
N CYS A 137 14.68 0.65 12.41
CA CYS A 137 15.82 -0.28 12.39
C CYS A 137 15.81 -1.24 13.58
N SER A 138 15.76 -0.71 14.79
CA SER A 138 15.76 -1.48 16.05
C SER A 138 14.44 -2.21 16.34
N SER A 139 13.34 -1.84 15.67
CA SER A 139 12.04 -2.52 15.82
C SER A 139 11.82 -3.57 14.73
N LEU A 140 12.60 -3.54 13.65
CA LEU A 140 12.39 -4.37 12.47
C LEU A 140 12.47 -5.89 12.76
N PRO A 141 13.37 -6.39 13.64
CA PRO A 141 13.35 -7.80 14.03
C PRO A 141 12.00 -8.21 14.66
N VAL A 142 11.53 -7.45 15.66
CA VAL A 142 10.27 -7.70 16.37
C VAL A 142 9.06 -7.62 15.42
N VAL A 143 9.08 -6.63 14.52
CA VAL A 143 8.02 -6.43 13.53
C VAL A 143 7.93 -7.60 12.54
N ARG A 144 9.05 -8.30 12.29
CA ARG A 144 9.15 -9.46 11.38
C ARG A 144 9.01 -10.82 12.07
N GLU A 145 9.22 -10.90 13.39
CA GLU A 145 9.18 -12.15 14.17
C GLU A 145 7.86 -12.94 14.03
N GLY A 146 6.73 -12.27 13.77
CA GLY A 146 5.45 -12.93 13.53
C GLY A 146 5.34 -13.70 12.20
N HIS A 147 6.30 -13.54 11.29
CA HIS A 147 6.23 -14.08 9.91
C HIS A 147 7.49 -14.89 9.52
N GLY A 148 8.43 -15.11 10.44
CA GLY A 148 9.67 -15.82 10.15
C GLY A 148 10.44 -16.24 11.39
N GLY A 149 10.24 -17.49 11.81
CA GLY A 149 11.08 -18.19 12.80
C GLY A 149 10.75 -19.67 12.80
N SER A 150 11.75 -20.53 12.51
CA SER A 150 11.61 -21.97 12.58
C SER A 150 11.24 -22.42 14.00
N GLY A 151 10.00 -22.85 14.21
CA GLY A 151 9.58 -23.52 15.42
C GLY A 151 8.21 -23.10 15.92
N GLY A 152 7.20 -23.94 15.66
CA GLY A 152 5.92 -23.91 16.36
C GLY A 152 4.73 -23.57 15.48
N ARG A 153 3.78 -24.52 15.37
CA ARG A 153 2.42 -24.28 14.90
C ARG A 153 1.74 -23.28 15.84
N SER A 154 1.85 -21.99 15.52
CA SER A 154 1.05 -20.92 16.10
C SER A 154 0.50 -20.13 14.92
N GLY A 155 -0.83 -20.03 14.80
CA GLY A 155 -1.52 -19.48 13.64
C GLY A 155 -1.08 -18.06 13.32
N ALA A 156 -0.96 -17.75 12.04
CA ALA A 156 -0.81 -16.38 11.56
C ALA A 156 -2.03 -15.56 12.04
N GLU A 157 -1.78 -14.48 12.79
CA GLU A 157 -2.81 -13.51 13.18
C GLU A 157 -3.10 -12.60 11.98
N ASP A 158 -3.79 -13.13 10.97
CA ASP A 158 -4.17 -12.36 9.79
C ASP A 158 -5.35 -11.43 10.11
N VAL A 159 -5.25 -10.15 9.74
CA VAL A 159 -6.38 -9.21 9.82
C VAL A 159 -7.36 -9.56 8.69
N MET A 160 -8.45 -10.25 9.01
CA MET A 160 -9.56 -10.44 8.08
C MET A 160 -10.51 -9.24 8.10
N VAL A 161 -10.99 -8.84 6.92
CA VAL A 161 -12.00 -7.78 6.78
C VAL A 161 -13.38 -8.43 6.65
N THR A 162 -14.28 -8.14 7.57
CA THR A 162 -15.65 -8.66 7.56
C THR A 162 -16.65 -7.51 7.43
N ALA A 163 -17.40 -7.48 6.33
CA ALA A 163 -18.47 -6.49 6.16
C ALA A 163 -19.71 -6.88 7.00
N PRO A 164 -20.36 -5.96 7.73
CA PRO A 164 -21.63 -6.26 8.39
C PRO A 164 -22.79 -6.08 7.39
N GLY A 165 -23.52 -7.16 7.09
CA GLY A 165 -24.76 -7.08 6.31
C GLY A 165 -25.19 -8.39 5.66
N SER A 166 -26.23 -9.00 6.21
CA SER A 166 -26.88 -10.25 5.79
C SER A 166 -27.33 -10.26 4.33
N PHE A 167 -26.78 -11.17 3.53
CA PHE A 167 -27.49 -11.78 2.41
C PHE A 167 -27.43 -13.31 2.58
N SER A 168 -28.53 -13.84 3.10
CA SER A 168 -28.98 -15.24 3.11
C SER A 168 -27.92 -16.33 3.33
N SER A 169 -27.87 -16.80 4.59
CA SER A 169 -27.54 -18.16 5.04
C SER A 169 -27.03 -19.16 3.98
N ALA A 170 -25.71 -19.27 3.89
CA ALA A 170 -25.04 -20.54 3.65
C ALA A 170 -23.72 -20.56 4.44
N THR A 171 -23.76 -21.23 5.59
CA THR A 171 -22.60 -21.56 6.43
C THR A 171 -21.57 -22.29 5.58
N THR A 172 -20.55 -21.58 5.10
CA THR A 172 -19.36 -22.20 4.51
C THR A 172 -18.14 -21.46 5.05
N SER A 173 -17.34 -22.20 5.79
CA SER A 173 -16.03 -21.82 6.32
C SER A 173 -15.18 -21.24 5.21
N LEU A 174 -14.78 -19.98 5.38
CA LEU A 174 -13.89 -19.24 4.49
C LEU A 174 -12.47 -19.81 4.62
N THR A 175 -12.11 -20.79 3.78
CA THR A 175 -10.71 -21.04 3.47
C THR A 175 -10.28 -20.02 2.42
N SER A 176 -9.54 -19.00 2.87
CA SER A 176 -8.88 -18.02 1.99
C SER A 176 -7.98 -18.76 1.00
N SER A 177 -8.19 -18.51 -0.29
CA SER A 177 -7.23 -18.88 -1.33
C SER A 177 -6.04 -17.89 -1.32
N PRO A 178 -4.83 -18.31 -1.70
CA PRO A 178 -3.55 -17.67 -1.34
C PRO A 178 -3.18 -16.46 -2.21
N THR A 179 -4.10 -15.52 -2.44
CA THR A 179 -3.85 -14.35 -3.34
C THR A 179 -4.13 -12.99 -2.71
N SER A 180 -4.35 -12.92 -1.40
CA SER A 180 -4.36 -11.63 -0.70
C SER A 180 -2.94 -11.15 -0.47
N SER A 181 -2.62 -9.94 -0.92
CA SER A 181 -1.50 -9.16 -0.43
C SER A 181 -1.63 -9.03 1.09
N GLU A 182 -1.01 -9.94 1.84
CA GLU A 182 -1.05 -9.97 3.29
C GLU A 182 -0.50 -8.65 3.81
N ILE A 183 -1.40 -7.80 4.33
CA ILE A 183 -1.00 -6.61 5.06
C ILE A 183 -0.31 -7.12 6.31
N THR A 184 0.89 -6.62 6.60
CA THR A 184 1.68 -7.07 7.75
C THR A 184 1.81 -5.95 8.78
N LEU A 185 2.24 -6.30 9.99
CA LEU A 185 2.67 -5.32 10.98
C LEU A 185 3.79 -4.41 10.43
N GLU A 186 4.68 -4.95 9.59
CA GLU A 186 5.72 -4.17 8.91
C GLU A 186 5.13 -3.14 7.96
N ALA A 187 4.10 -3.50 7.22
CA ALA A 187 3.43 -2.62 6.29
C ALA A 187 2.84 -1.38 7.00
N LEU A 188 2.16 -1.60 8.14
CA LEU A 188 1.61 -0.52 8.95
C LEU A 188 2.71 0.32 9.62
N ALA A 189 3.76 -0.32 10.15
CA ALA A 189 4.93 0.37 10.72
C ALA A 189 5.62 1.30 9.70
N ARG A 190 5.74 0.86 8.44
CA ARG A 190 6.30 1.65 7.34
C ARG A 190 5.41 2.85 7.00
N CYS A 191 4.08 2.72 7.06
CA CYS A 191 3.18 3.86 6.87
C CYS A 191 3.35 4.91 7.97
N VAL A 192 3.36 4.50 9.24
CA VAL A 192 3.55 5.41 10.39
C VAL A 192 4.90 6.14 10.30
N THR A 193 5.98 5.40 10.06
CA THR A 193 7.33 5.98 9.99
C THR A 193 7.54 6.83 8.75
N TRP A 194 6.86 6.53 7.64
CA TRP A 194 6.83 7.42 6.48
C TRP A 194 6.15 8.75 6.82
N ILE A 195 5.00 8.74 7.51
CA ILE A 195 4.31 9.97 7.91
C ILE A 195 5.18 10.78 8.89
N ALA A 196 5.74 10.15 9.91
CA ALA A 196 6.64 10.80 10.86
C ALA A 196 7.87 11.42 10.17
N HIS A 197 8.48 10.70 9.22
CA HIS A 197 9.57 11.22 8.40
C HIS A 197 9.13 12.45 7.59
N ARG A 198 7.97 12.41 6.93
CA ARG A 198 7.48 13.50 6.10
C ARG A 198 7.14 14.75 6.92
N LEU A 199 6.64 14.58 8.14
CA LEU A 199 6.46 15.66 9.11
C LEU A 199 7.79 16.31 9.48
N SER A 200 8.76 15.50 9.91
CA SER A 200 10.11 15.94 10.21
C SER A 200 10.74 16.71 9.04
N TYR A 201 10.64 16.17 7.83
CA TYR A 201 11.12 16.85 6.62
C TYR A 201 10.38 18.17 6.35
N ALA A 202 9.04 18.21 6.50
CA ALA A 202 8.26 19.43 6.28
C ALA A 202 8.62 20.53 7.29
N ILE A 203 8.82 20.17 8.56
CA ILE A 203 9.25 21.07 9.63
C ILE A 203 10.64 21.66 9.31
N GLU A 204 11.60 20.81 8.92
CA GLU A 204 12.93 21.24 8.50
C GLU A 204 12.88 22.16 7.27
N GLN A 205 12.13 21.80 6.23
CA GLN A 205 12.06 22.61 5.00
C GLN A 205 11.38 23.96 5.23
N GLN A 206 10.35 24.02 6.07
CA GLN A 206 9.63 25.24 6.39
C GLN A 206 10.28 26.03 7.54
N GLN A 207 11.39 25.54 8.11
CA GLN A 207 12.13 26.15 9.21
C GLN A 207 11.23 26.45 10.43
N ILE A 208 10.31 25.54 10.73
CA ILE A 208 9.34 25.71 11.83
C ILE A 208 10.01 25.27 13.13
N THR A 209 10.06 26.17 14.12
CA THR A 209 10.73 25.89 15.39
C THR A 209 9.79 25.23 16.40
N HIS A 210 10.39 24.60 17.41
CA HIS A 210 9.65 24.05 18.54
C HIS A 210 8.79 25.08 19.26
N GLU A 211 9.29 26.29 19.48
CA GLU A 211 8.57 27.36 20.17
C GLU A 211 7.30 27.74 19.41
N MET A 212 7.36 27.77 18.08
CA MET A 212 6.21 28.08 17.23
C MET A 212 5.12 27.00 17.35
N LEU A 213 5.51 25.73 17.24
CA LEU A 213 4.57 24.59 17.29
C LEU A 213 3.99 24.40 18.70
N GLN A 214 4.81 24.59 19.73
CA GLN A 214 4.39 24.51 21.12
C GLN A 214 3.44 25.67 21.48
N ALA A 215 3.72 26.89 21.02
CA ALA A 215 2.85 28.04 21.24
C ALA A 215 1.48 27.86 20.56
N ASP A 216 1.45 27.40 19.30
CA ASP A 216 0.19 27.06 18.61
C ASP A 216 -0.57 25.98 19.40
N TYR A 217 0.10 24.89 19.78
CA TYR A 217 -0.54 23.79 20.51
C TYR A 217 -1.19 24.24 21.82
N VAL A 218 -0.46 24.99 22.65
CA VAL A 218 -0.97 25.51 23.93
C VAL A 218 -2.13 26.48 23.70
N PHE A 219 -2.03 27.34 22.69
CA PHE A 219 -3.11 28.26 22.34
C PHE A 219 -4.39 27.54 21.93
N GLN A 220 -4.29 26.48 21.10
CA GLN A 220 -5.45 25.68 20.70
C GLN A 220 -6.08 24.95 21.89
N GLN A 221 -5.28 24.38 22.80
CA GLN A 221 -5.80 23.74 24.00
C GLN A 221 -6.60 24.70 24.89
N GLN A 222 -6.11 25.93 25.09
CA GLN A 222 -6.80 26.94 25.88
C GLN A 222 -8.14 27.33 25.26
N GLN A 223 -8.20 27.50 23.93
CA GLN A 223 -9.46 27.78 23.25
C GLN A 223 -10.48 26.63 23.43
N GLN A 224 -10.03 25.39 23.32
CA GLN A 224 -10.90 24.22 23.43
C GLN A 224 -11.50 24.07 24.83
N GLN A 225 -10.73 24.39 25.88
CA GLN A 225 -11.21 24.41 27.27
C GLN A 225 -12.25 25.51 27.51
N GLN A 226 -12.10 26.68 26.88
CA GLN A 226 -13.06 27.79 27.00
C GLN A 226 -14.37 27.54 26.23
N ALA A 227 -14.32 26.78 25.14
CA ALA A 227 -15.49 26.48 24.31
C ALA A 227 -16.48 25.47 24.94
N GLY A 228 -16.24 24.98 26.16
CA GLY A 228 -17.16 24.08 26.89
C GLY A 228 -17.39 22.72 26.22
N GLY A 229 -16.55 22.36 25.25
CA GLY A 229 -16.68 21.11 24.50
C GLY A 229 -16.28 19.91 25.33
N SER A 230 -17.24 19.04 25.66
CA SER A 230 -16.99 17.63 25.97
C SER A 230 -16.51 16.94 24.69
N ALA A 231 -15.27 17.18 24.28
CA ALA A 231 -14.73 16.64 23.03
C ALA A 231 -13.88 15.40 23.31
N THR A 232 -14.41 14.27 22.85
CA THR A 232 -13.69 13.03 22.58
C THR A 232 -12.60 13.27 21.53
N GLY A 233 -11.33 13.24 21.95
CA GLY A 233 -10.16 13.20 21.07
C GLY A 233 -9.53 14.57 20.79
N ALA A 234 -8.23 14.55 20.49
CA ALA A 234 -7.43 15.69 20.07
C ALA A 234 -7.89 16.22 18.70
N VAL A 235 -9.06 16.85 18.64
CA VAL A 235 -9.55 17.53 17.43
C VAL A 235 -8.86 18.88 17.35
N TRP A 236 -7.75 18.92 16.62
CA TRP A 236 -7.09 20.17 16.30
C TRP A 236 -7.98 21.02 15.39
N SER A 237 -8.01 22.33 15.67
CA SER A 237 -8.67 23.28 14.79
C SER A 237 -8.01 23.27 13.40
N THR A 238 -8.79 23.47 12.34
CA THR A 238 -8.26 23.51 10.95
C THR A 238 -7.28 24.65 10.71
N VAL A 239 -7.28 25.66 11.58
CA VAL A 239 -6.31 26.77 11.57
C VAL A 239 -5.04 26.48 12.36
N SER A 240 -4.96 25.38 13.12
CA SER A 240 -3.76 24.98 13.85
C SER A 240 -2.63 24.66 12.86
N LEU A 241 -1.44 25.17 13.16
CA LEU A 241 -0.23 24.86 12.39
C LEU A 241 0.06 23.36 12.41
N ASN A 242 -0.11 22.73 13.57
CA ASN A 242 0.06 21.29 13.73
C ASN A 242 -0.91 20.50 12.83
N TYR A 243 -2.17 20.92 12.76
CA TYR A 243 -3.17 20.30 11.86
C TYR A 243 -2.82 20.47 10.39
N GLN A 244 -2.46 21.68 9.98
CA GLN A 244 -2.10 21.97 8.60
C GLN A 244 -0.89 21.16 8.15
N LEU A 245 0.14 21.05 9.00
CA LEU A 245 1.30 20.19 8.74
C LEU A 245 0.90 18.73 8.57
N PHE A 246 0.07 18.20 9.48
CA PHE A 246 -0.40 16.82 9.39
C PHE A 246 -1.19 16.57 8.10
N THR A 247 -2.17 17.43 7.78
CA THR A 247 -2.97 17.31 6.56
C THR A 247 -2.11 17.41 5.30
N GLN A 248 -1.13 18.31 5.28
CA GLN A 248 -0.19 18.47 4.16
C GLN A 248 0.60 17.16 3.90
N VAL A 249 1.12 16.52 4.95
CA VAL A 249 1.96 15.33 4.77
C VAL A 249 1.16 14.08 4.38
N VAL A 250 -0.07 13.94 4.87
CA VAL A 250 -0.94 12.78 4.58
C VAL A 250 -1.73 12.95 3.28
N THR A 251 -1.57 14.07 2.57
CA THR A 251 -2.26 14.33 1.29
C THR A 251 -2.11 13.19 0.26
N PRO A 252 -0.96 12.47 0.15
CA PRO A 252 -0.89 11.29 -0.72
C PRO A 252 -1.83 10.15 -0.30
N PHE A 253 -2.00 9.93 1.01
CA PHE A 253 -2.93 8.93 1.55
C PHE A 253 -4.39 9.37 1.38
N SER A 254 -4.71 10.67 1.44
CA SER A 254 -6.09 11.14 1.24
C SER A 254 -6.62 10.93 -0.17
N ARG A 255 -5.76 10.55 -1.13
CA ARG A 255 -6.14 10.20 -2.51
C ARG A 255 -6.52 8.73 -2.67
N LEU A 256 -6.13 7.89 -1.70
CA LEU A 256 -6.45 6.47 -1.66
C LEU A 256 -7.93 6.27 -1.34
N VAL A 257 -8.48 5.12 -1.75
CA VAL A 257 -9.83 4.72 -1.40
C VAL A 257 -9.87 4.34 0.08
N SER A 258 -10.66 5.05 0.87
CA SER A 258 -10.91 4.72 2.27
C SER A 258 -12.09 3.75 2.39
N PRO A 259 -12.08 2.83 3.37
CA PRO A 259 -13.22 1.97 3.64
C PRO A 259 -14.43 2.81 4.10
N PRO A 260 -15.66 2.38 3.81
CA PRO A 260 -16.86 2.95 4.42
C PRO A 260 -16.76 2.96 5.96
N ASN A 261 -17.36 3.97 6.60
CA ASN A 261 -17.27 4.17 8.06
C ASN A 261 -17.84 3.00 8.88
N ASN A 262 -18.73 2.20 8.30
CA ASN A 262 -19.38 1.05 8.93
C ASN A 262 -18.64 -0.28 8.67
N VAL A 263 -17.48 -0.27 8.02
CA VAL A 263 -16.66 -1.48 7.86
C VAL A 263 -15.92 -1.75 9.16
N GLU A 264 -16.21 -2.91 9.74
CA GLU A 264 -15.46 -3.45 10.87
C GLU A 264 -14.32 -4.33 10.34
N PHE A 265 -13.13 -4.09 10.86
CA PHE A 265 -11.99 -4.99 10.69
C PHE A 265 -12.05 -6.00 11.84
N ASP A 266 -11.57 -7.23 11.66
CA ASP A 266 -11.36 -8.13 12.79
C ASP A 266 -10.50 -7.41 13.83
N SER A 267 -11.13 -7.06 14.96
CA SER A 267 -10.59 -6.09 15.91
C SER A 267 -9.49 -6.70 16.77
N ALA A 268 -9.48 -8.03 16.93
CA ALA A 268 -8.52 -8.71 17.79
C ALA A 268 -7.08 -8.64 17.26
N PRO A 269 -6.77 -8.99 15.98
CA PRO A 269 -5.42 -8.83 15.44
C PRO A 269 -5.00 -7.35 15.32
N LEU A 270 -5.94 -6.48 14.94
CA LEU A 270 -5.65 -5.07 14.73
C LEU A 270 -5.27 -4.35 16.03
N SER A 271 -6.01 -4.55 17.13
CA SER A 271 -5.68 -3.95 18.42
C SER A 271 -4.34 -4.43 18.97
N SER A 272 -4.00 -5.72 18.78
CA SER A 272 -2.68 -6.28 19.11
C SER A 272 -1.56 -5.58 18.34
N TRP A 273 -1.74 -5.36 17.03
CA TRP A 273 -0.77 -4.65 16.20
C TRP A 273 -0.61 -3.20 16.62
N MET A 274 -1.72 -2.49 16.87
CA MET A 274 -1.68 -1.10 17.32
C MET A 274 -0.93 -0.97 18.65
N ALA A 275 -1.17 -1.87 19.61
CA ALA A 275 -0.46 -1.90 20.88
C ALA A 275 1.06 -2.10 20.68
N LYS A 276 1.45 -3.05 19.82
CA LYS A 276 2.86 -3.28 19.46
C LYS A 276 3.50 -2.04 18.83
N LEU A 277 2.84 -1.39 17.87
CA LEU A 277 3.38 -0.20 17.21
C LEU A 277 3.56 0.98 18.17
N ARG A 278 2.63 1.18 19.10
CA ARG A 278 2.74 2.23 20.12
C ARG A 278 3.99 2.06 20.97
N VAL A 279 4.26 0.83 21.44
CA VAL A 279 5.47 0.52 22.21
C VAL A 279 6.73 0.70 21.35
N LEU A 280 6.69 0.29 20.09
CA LEU A 280 7.88 0.23 19.24
C LEU A 280 8.27 1.58 18.61
N LEU A 281 7.31 2.49 18.38
CA LEU A 281 7.51 3.67 17.53
C LEU A 281 7.17 5.01 18.18
N ALA A 282 6.34 5.06 19.22
CA ALA A 282 5.82 6.33 19.74
C ALA A 282 6.94 7.29 20.18
N GLU A 283 7.82 6.83 21.07
CA GLU A 283 8.95 7.64 21.57
C GLU A 283 9.88 8.08 20.43
N ARG A 284 10.22 7.19 19.51
CA ARG A 284 11.11 7.50 18.37
C ARG A 284 10.52 8.52 17.41
N CYS A 285 9.21 8.45 17.18
CA CYS A 285 8.53 9.42 16.34
C CYS A 285 8.53 10.80 17.03
N VAL A 286 8.31 10.86 18.35
CA VAL A 286 8.38 12.11 19.11
C VAL A 286 9.79 12.70 19.03
N GLU A 287 10.82 11.89 19.25
CA GLU A 287 12.22 12.34 19.18
C GLU A 287 12.58 12.90 17.81
N GLU A 288 12.22 12.21 16.72
CA GLU A 288 12.50 12.67 15.36
C GLU A 288 11.82 14.02 15.06
N LEU A 289 10.59 14.22 15.53
CA LEU A 289 9.87 15.50 15.35
C LEU A 289 10.49 16.64 16.16
N LEU A 290 10.88 16.39 17.41
CA LEU A 290 11.54 17.38 18.25
C LEU A 290 12.90 17.80 17.67
N ILE A 291 13.71 16.82 17.25
CA ILE A 291 15.00 17.06 16.59
C ILE A 291 14.81 17.89 15.31
N ALA A 292 13.82 17.54 14.48
CA ALA A 292 13.51 18.26 13.24
C ALA A 292 13.14 19.74 13.48
N SER A 293 12.50 20.04 14.61
CA SER A 293 12.15 21.41 15.02
C SER A 293 13.29 22.19 15.68
N GLY A 294 14.50 21.62 15.73
CA GLY A 294 15.70 22.25 16.29
C GLY A 294 15.87 22.07 17.81
N THR A 295 15.04 21.27 18.48
CA THR A 295 15.11 21.06 19.93
C THR A 295 16.15 20.01 20.32
N SER A 296 16.96 20.32 21.33
CA SER A 296 17.75 19.29 22.02
C SER A 296 16.85 18.43 22.90
N LEU A 297 16.94 17.10 22.77
CA LEU A 297 16.15 16.16 23.59
C LEU A 297 16.41 16.30 25.10
N SER A 298 17.56 16.86 25.50
CA SER A 298 17.88 17.13 26.91
C SER A 298 17.22 18.40 27.46
N ALA A 299 16.68 19.26 26.60
CA ALA A 299 16.11 20.55 26.97
C ALA A 299 14.60 20.49 27.26
N VAL A 300 13.95 19.37 26.96
CA VAL A 300 12.51 19.18 27.13
C VAL A 300 12.22 17.94 27.99
N GLU A 301 11.31 18.11 28.94
CA GLU A 301 10.78 16.99 29.72
C GLU A 301 9.72 16.28 28.88
N ARG A 302 10.00 15.02 28.51
CA ARG A 302 9.12 14.20 27.68
C ARG A 302 8.25 13.31 28.57
N HIS A 303 7.01 13.13 28.16
CA HIS A 303 6.00 12.34 28.85
C HIS A 303 5.83 10.97 28.20
N THR A 304 5.55 9.96 29.01
CA THR A 304 5.14 8.66 28.51
C THR A 304 3.74 8.78 27.90
N LEU A 305 3.63 8.52 26.59
CA LEU A 305 2.37 8.56 25.87
C LEU A 305 1.45 7.41 26.31
N ALA A 306 0.28 7.76 26.85
CA ALA A 306 -0.79 6.82 27.14
C ALA A 306 -1.80 6.78 25.98
N PHE A 307 -2.15 5.57 25.55
CA PHE A 307 -3.10 5.33 24.47
C PHE A 307 -4.31 4.59 25.03
N ASN A 308 -5.17 5.29 25.77
CA ASN A 308 -6.40 4.71 26.29
C ASN A 308 -7.52 4.79 25.26
N GLU A 309 -8.14 3.65 24.93
CA GLU A 309 -9.26 3.56 23.96
C GLU A 309 -10.51 4.36 24.39
N HIS A 310 -10.61 4.71 25.68
CA HIS A 310 -11.74 5.43 26.26
C HIS A 310 -11.39 6.81 26.83
N GLN A 311 -10.16 7.28 26.70
CA GLN A 311 -9.76 8.56 27.29
C GLN A 311 -9.79 9.66 26.23
N ALA A 312 -10.83 10.49 26.32
CA ALA A 312 -11.17 11.57 25.42
C ALA A 312 -10.20 12.75 25.42
N VAL A 313 -9.27 12.85 26.38
CA VAL A 313 -8.50 14.07 26.63
C VAL A 313 -7.01 13.73 26.71
N PRO A 314 -6.13 14.41 25.94
CA PRO A 314 -4.68 14.33 26.17
C PRO A 314 -4.36 14.76 27.60
N ALA A 315 -3.35 14.16 28.22
CA ALA A 315 -2.86 14.66 29.51
C ALA A 315 -2.53 16.16 29.38
N PRO A 316 -2.91 17.03 30.33
CA PRO A 316 -2.89 18.49 30.17
C PRO A 316 -1.49 19.13 30.09
N ALA A 317 -0.42 18.36 29.86
CA ALA A 317 0.96 18.85 29.79
C ALA A 317 1.79 18.26 28.65
N LEU A 318 1.18 17.69 27.59
CA LEU A 318 1.96 17.14 26.47
C LEU A 318 2.69 18.23 25.67
N LEU A 319 3.79 17.84 25.04
CA LEU A 319 4.43 18.61 23.96
C LEU A 319 3.60 18.50 22.67
N TRP A 320 3.74 19.46 21.76
CA TRP A 320 3.07 19.41 20.44
C TRP A 320 3.40 18.11 19.68
N ALA A 321 4.66 17.66 19.76
CA ALA A 321 5.15 16.46 19.08
C ALA A 321 4.52 15.18 19.69
N GLU A 322 4.36 15.16 21.00
CA GLU A 322 3.70 14.08 21.74
C GLU A 322 2.23 13.98 21.35
N ALA A 323 1.53 15.12 21.31
CA ALA A 323 0.13 15.18 20.88
C ALA A 323 -0.04 14.76 19.42
N LEU A 324 0.86 15.17 18.53
CA LEU A 324 0.86 14.77 17.12
C LEU A 324 1.02 13.26 16.97
N VAL A 325 2.02 12.68 17.67
CA VAL A 325 2.26 11.23 17.64
C VAL A 325 1.09 10.48 18.26
N GLN A 326 0.42 11.04 19.27
CA GLN A 326 -0.79 10.46 19.84
C GLN A 326 -1.92 10.38 18.80
N VAL A 327 -2.09 11.41 17.96
CA VAL A 327 -3.02 11.39 16.82
C VAL A 327 -2.58 10.37 15.77
N LEU A 328 -1.31 10.37 15.36
CA LEU A 328 -0.76 9.44 14.36
C LEU A 328 -0.95 7.97 14.75
N LEU A 329 -0.79 7.64 16.03
CA LEU A 329 -0.93 6.29 16.59
C LEU A 329 -2.30 6.04 17.25
N SER A 330 -3.26 6.94 17.02
CA SER A 330 -4.65 6.75 17.44
C SER A 330 -5.29 5.56 16.74
N PHE A 331 -6.30 4.97 17.37
CA PHE A 331 -7.06 3.87 16.78
C PHE A 331 -7.64 4.26 15.41
N ASP A 332 -8.26 5.43 15.31
CA ASP A 332 -8.88 5.90 14.08
C ASP A 332 -7.88 6.09 12.93
N THR A 333 -6.71 6.65 13.21
CA THR A 333 -5.68 6.84 12.18
C THR A 333 -5.13 5.50 11.71
N LEU A 334 -4.76 4.60 12.64
CA LEU A 334 -4.21 3.29 12.29
C LEU A 334 -5.25 2.41 11.56
N ARG A 335 -6.52 2.43 11.98
CA ARG A 335 -7.62 1.75 11.30
C ARG A 335 -7.82 2.29 9.89
N THR A 336 -7.76 3.61 9.71
CA THR A 336 -7.86 4.25 8.40
C THR A 336 -6.73 3.81 7.48
N LEU A 337 -5.49 3.81 7.97
CA LEU A 337 -4.33 3.35 7.19
C LEU A 337 -4.48 1.88 6.77
N VAL A 338 -4.85 0.98 7.69
CA VAL A 338 -5.09 -0.43 7.36
C VAL A 338 -6.19 -0.59 6.31
N GLY A 339 -7.30 0.13 6.46
CA GLY A 339 -8.38 0.11 5.48
C GLY A 339 -7.96 0.59 4.10
N GLN A 340 -7.15 1.65 4.03
CA GLN A 340 -6.57 2.12 2.77
C GLN A 340 -5.60 1.08 2.19
N MET A 341 -4.83 0.37 3.01
CA MET A 341 -3.96 -0.70 2.54
C MET A 341 -4.78 -1.86 1.95
N VAL A 342 -5.88 -2.27 2.57
CA VAL A 342 -6.75 -3.34 2.05
C VAL A 342 -7.28 -3.00 0.66
N LEU A 343 -7.68 -1.75 0.45
CA LEU A 343 -8.37 -1.34 -0.76
C LEU A 343 -7.45 -0.88 -1.89
N ASN A 344 -6.19 -0.54 -1.58
CA ASN A 344 -5.29 0.11 -2.55
C ASN A 344 -3.92 -0.56 -2.69
N ALA A 345 -3.61 -1.59 -1.89
CA ALA A 345 -2.34 -2.30 -2.03
C ALA A 345 -2.25 -2.97 -3.40
N HIS A 346 -1.23 -2.60 -4.17
CA HIS A 346 -0.89 -3.25 -5.42
C HIS A 346 0.24 -4.26 -5.19
N ALA A 347 0.04 -5.50 -5.64
CA ALA A 347 1.03 -6.56 -5.53
C ALA A 347 2.27 -6.24 -6.38
N ILE A 348 3.45 -6.40 -5.79
CA ILE A 348 4.74 -6.26 -6.45
C ILE A 348 5.29 -7.67 -6.66
N ASN A 349 5.30 -8.13 -7.91
CA ASN A 349 5.77 -9.46 -8.27
C ASN A 349 7.15 -9.44 -8.91
N ASP A 350 7.83 -10.59 -8.89
CA ASP A 350 9.07 -10.84 -9.62
C ASP A 350 9.17 -12.33 -9.98
N TYR A 351 10.13 -12.65 -10.84
CA TYR A 351 10.43 -14.04 -11.22
C TYR A 351 11.70 -14.50 -10.52
N VAL A 352 11.67 -15.71 -9.97
CA VAL A 352 12.85 -16.35 -9.40
C VAL A 352 13.21 -17.59 -10.21
N LEU A 353 14.48 -17.68 -10.62
CA LEU A 353 15.03 -18.88 -11.24
C LEU A 353 15.14 -19.99 -10.19
N LEU A 354 14.50 -21.14 -10.45
CA LEU A 354 14.69 -22.31 -9.61
C LEU A 354 16.11 -22.89 -9.76
N PRO A 355 16.66 -23.54 -8.71
CA PRO A 355 17.94 -24.22 -8.80
C PRO A 355 17.96 -25.27 -9.92
N VAL A 356 19.11 -25.41 -10.59
CA VAL A 356 19.36 -26.44 -11.60
C VAL A 356 19.12 -27.83 -10.98
N GLY A 357 18.09 -28.54 -11.44
CA GLY A 357 17.66 -29.85 -10.90
C GLY A 357 16.15 -29.99 -10.66
N ALA A 358 15.37 -28.91 -10.78
CA ALA A 358 13.90 -28.97 -10.77
C ALA A 358 13.36 -29.69 -12.03
N PRO A 359 12.24 -30.43 -11.95
CA PRO A 359 11.77 -31.35 -12.99
C PRO A 359 11.26 -30.70 -14.30
N SER A 360 11.46 -29.39 -14.52
CA SER A 360 11.11 -28.76 -15.80
C SER A 360 12.27 -27.89 -16.34
N PRO A 361 12.52 -27.87 -17.66
CA PRO A 361 13.71 -27.24 -18.26
C PRO A 361 13.67 -25.71 -18.32
N SER A 362 12.65 -25.06 -17.72
CA SER A 362 12.47 -23.60 -17.73
C SER A 362 11.59 -23.16 -16.55
N ALA A 363 11.92 -23.55 -15.32
CA ALA A 363 11.10 -23.23 -14.16
C ALA A 363 11.49 -21.88 -13.55
N PHE A 364 10.92 -20.79 -14.07
CA PHE A 364 10.79 -19.56 -13.30
C PHE A 364 9.55 -19.70 -12.40
N ASP A 365 9.68 -19.37 -11.12
CA ASP A 365 8.52 -19.29 -10.23
C ASP A 365 8.12 -17.83 -10.02
N TRP A 366 6.81 -17.59 -9.92
CA TRP A 366 6.25 -16.27 -9.63
C TRP A 366 6.32 -16.04 -8.14
N VAL A 367 7.08 -15.02 -7.73
CA VAL A 367 7.20 -14.64 -6.33
C VAL A 367 6.50 -13.32 -6.10
N LEU A 368 5.52 -13.32 -5.20
CA LEU A 368 4.98 -12.10 -4.61
C LEU A 368 6.07 -11.51 -3.70
N LYS A 369 6.76 -10.46 -4.15
CA LYS A 369 7.76 -9.77 -3.33
C LYS A 369 7.13 -8.99 -2.19
N GLY A 370 5.95 -8.46 -2.41
CA GLY A 370 5.33 -7.55 -1.47
C GLY A 370 4.21 -6.77 -2.09
N ALA A 371 3.90 -5.62 -1.50
CA ALA A 371 2.93 -4.70 -2.04
C ALA A 371 3.36 -3.25 -1.82
N GLY A 372 2.70 -2.34 -2.52
CA GLY A 372 2.86 -0.90 -2.36
C GLY A 372 1.57 -0.12 -2.55
N LEU A 373 1.54 1.09 -2.01
CA LEU A 373 0.47 2.07 -2.18
C LEU A 373 0.84 3.07 -3.26
N TYR A 374 0.01 3.20 -4.28
CA TYR A 374 0.26 4.02 -5.46
C TYR A 374 -0.94 4.96 -5.67
N SER A 375 -0.71 6.25 -5.48
CA SER A 375 -1.77 7.27 -5.45
C SER A 375 -2.43 7.47 -6.81
N LEU A 376 -1.65 7.43 -7.90
CA LEU A 376 -2.15 7.63 -9.25
C LEU A 376 -2.80 6.33 -9.74
N LEU A 377 -2.18 5.17 -9.49
CA LEU A 377 -2.78 3.88 -9.83
C LEU A 377 -4.13 3.66 -9.13
N ALA A 378 -4.28 4.07 -7.87
CA ALA A 378 -5.53 3.96 -7.11
C ALA A 378 -6.72 4.76 -7.69
N CYS A 379 -6.50 5.54 -8.74
CA CYS A 379 -7.57 6.25 -9.46
C CYS A 379 -8.25 5.39 -10.52
N PHE A 380 -7.61 4.33 -11.02
CA PHE A 380 -8.11 3.53 -12.14
C PHE A 380 -9.07 2.45 -11.66
N ASN A 381 -10.29 2.46 -12.21
CA ASN A 381 -11.33 1.52 -11.83
C ASN A 381 -11.10 0.10 -12.37
N HIS A 382 -11.82 -0.84 -11.78
CA HIS A 382 -11.79 -2.24 -12.19
C HIS A 382 -12.59 -2.54 -13.47
N SER A 383 -12.05 -3.39 -14.33
CA SER A 383 -12.79 -4.16 -15.33
C SER A 383 -12.27 -5.61 -15.39
N CYS A 384 -13.16 -6.58 -15.61
CA CYS A 384 -12.74 -7.96 -15.91
C CYS A 384 -12.23 -8.13 -17.35
N VAL A 385 -12.25 -7.06 -18.14
CA VAL A 385 -11.65 -6.92 -19.47
C VAL A 385 -10.92 -5.57 -19.48
N PRO A 386 -9.80 -5.44 -18.74
CA PRO A 386 -9.10 -4.18 -18.61
C PRO A 386 -8.47 -3.77 -19.94
N ASN A 387 -8.25 -2.47 -20.11
CA ASN A 387 -7.57 -1.88 -21.27
C ASN A 387 -6.22 -1.26 -20.89
N ALA A 388 -5.80 -1.40 -19.63
CA ALA A 388 -4.47 -1.07 -19.16
C ALA A 388 -3.94 -2.15 -18.18
N ALA A 389 -2.62 -2.32 -18.13
CA ALA A 389 -1.94 -3.29 -17.28
C ALA A 389 -0.70 -2.66 -16.63
N VAL A 390 -0.42 -3.11 -15.40
CA VAL A 390 0.71 -2.64 -14.60
C VAL A 390 1.87 -3.62 -14.75
N SER A 391 3.09 -3.08 -14.89
CA SER A 391 4.33 -3.83 -14.86
C SER A 391 5.34 -3.14 -13.93
N ASN A 392 6.17 -3.93 -13.25
CA ASN A 392 7.25 -3.41 -12.41
C ASN A 392 8.47 -3.04 -13.27
N VAL A 393 9.19 -1.99 -12.89
CA VAL A 393 10.42 -1.54 -13.57
C VAL A 393 11.63 -2.18 -12.92
N ASP A 394 12.45 -2.88 -13.71
CA ASP A 394 13.74 -3.47 -13.32
C ASP A 394 13.73 -4.22 -11.97
N GLY A 395 12.69 -5.02 -11.75
CA GLY A 395 12.54 -5.82 -10.54
C GLY A 395 12.42 -4.98 -9.26
N THR A 396 12.03 -3.71 -9.35
CA THR A 396 11.82 -2.83 -8.20
C THR A 396 10.35 -2.74 -7.80
N HIS A 397 10.06 -1.84 -6.85
CA HIS A 397 8.73 -1.39 -6.50
C HIS A 397 8.20 -0.26 -7.39
N GLU A 398 8.95 0.18 -8.39
CA GLU A 398 8.46 1.19 -9.34
C GLU A 398 7.54 0.50 -10.34
N ILE A 399 6.43 1.16 -10.67
CA ILE A 399 5.44 0.62 -11.59
C ILE A 399 5.28 1.51 -12.81
N VAL A 400 4.96 0.89 -13.94
CA VAL A 400 4.47 1.58 -15.14
C VAL A 400 3.13 0.98 -15.53
N LEU A 401 2.14 1.85 -15.71
CA LEU A 401 0.83 1.50 -16.25
C LEU A 401 0.83 1.74 -17.76
N LYS A 402 0.58 0.69 -18.55
CA LYS A 402 0.53 0.78 -20.03
C LYS A 402 -0.82 0.37 -20.58
N THR A 403 -1.24 0.98 -21.68
CA THR A 403 -2.42 0.53 -22.44
C THR A 403 -2.14 -0.85 -23.05
N THR A 404 -3.14 -1.74 -23.03
CA THR A 404 -3.03 -3.10 -23.60
C THR A 404 -3.66 -3.21 -24.98
N ARG A 405 -4.24 -2.12 -25.47
CA ARG A 405 -4.79 -1.96 -26.81
C ARG A 405 -4.93 -0.46 -27.15
N PRO A 406 -5.27 -0.08 -28.38
CA PRO A 406 -5.64 1.29 -28.69
C PRO A 406 -6.86 1.76 -27.87
N ILE A 407 -6.81 3.01 -27.41
CA ILE A 407 -7.84 3.66 -26.58
C ILE A 407 -8.37 4.88 -27.32
N GLN A 408 -9.69 5.09 -27.33
CA GLN A 408 -10.28 6.29 -27.92
C GLN A 408 -10.33 7.45 -26.92
N ALA A 409 -10.28 8.69 -27.42
CA ALA A 409 -10.53 9.87 -26.59
C ALA A 409 -11.89 9.76 -25.87
N GLY A 410 -11.90 10.02 -24.57
CA GLY A 410 -13.07 9.90 -23.69
C GLY A 410 -13.36 8.48 -23.20
N GLU A 411 -12.64 7.47 -23.67
CA GLU A 411 -12.84 6.09 -23.22
C GLU A 411 -12.34 5.88 -21.78
N PRO A 412 -13.11 5.22 -20.89
CA PRO A 412 -12.66 4.89 -19.55
C PRO A 412 -11.44 3.97 -19.54
N LEU A 413 -10.43 4.32 -18.74
CA LEU A 413 -9.24 3.51 -18.50
C LEU A 413 -9.45 2.64 -17.26
N THR A 414 -9.24 1.34 -17.41
CA THR A 414 -9.51 0.34 -16.37
C THR A 414 -8.38 -0.67 -16.25
N ILE A 415 -8.15 -1.09 -15.01
CA ILE A 415 -7.21 -2.15 -14.63
C ILE A 415 -7.99 -3.35 -14.05
N THR A 416 -7.31 -4.45 -13.76
CA THR A 416 -7.91 -5.55 -12.99
C THR A 416 -7.43 -5.51 -11.54
N TYR A 417 -8.34 -5.73 -10.59
CA TYR A 417 -8.05 -5.80 -9.15
C TYR A 417 -7.86 -7.24 -8.67
N ILE A 418 -8.19 -8.19 -9.53
CA ILE A 418 -8.17 -9.62 -9.24
C ILE A 418 -7.34 -10.34 -10.31
N PRO A 419 -6.70 -11.46 -9.96
CA PRO A 419 -6.05 -12.31 -10.95
C PRO A 419 -7.12 -12.85 -11.90
N LEU A 420 -6.94 -12.59 -13.19
CA LEU A 420 -7.81 -13.17 -14.23
C LEU A 420 -7.07 -14.36 -14.81
N SER A 421 -7.43 -15.58 -14.40
CA SER A 421 -6.99 -16.77 -15.15
C SER A 421 -7.64 -16.76 -16.53
N ALA A 422 -6.91 -17.23 -17.54
CA ALA A 422 -7.25 -17.16 -18.97
C ALA A 422 -8.61 -17.82 -19.32
N GLY A 423 -9.72 -17.15 -18.98
CA GLY A 423 -11.09 -17.57 -19.24
C GLY A 423 -11.72 -18.50 -18.19
N ALA A 424 -10.95 -19.14 -17.30
CA ALA A 424 -11.46 -20.20 -16.42
C ALA A 424 -12.35 -19.71 -15.26
N MET A 425 -12.18 -18.47 -14.80
CA MET A 425 -12.97 -17.95 -13.67
C MET A 425 -14.38 -17.54 -14.09
N SER A 426 -15.37 -18.12 -13.41
CA SER A 426 -16.79 -17.79 -13.57
C SER A 426 -17.12 -16.36 -13.12
N ARG A 427 -18.26 -15.81 -13.57
CA ARG A 427 -18.78 -14.52 -13.07
C ARG A 427 -18.86 -14.51 -11.55
N ALA A 428 -19.43 -15.56 -10.96
CA ALA A 428 -19.63 -15.66 -9.52
C ALA A 428 -18.31 -15.62 -8.75
N GLU A 429 -17.26 -16.28 -9.27
CA GLU A 429 -15.92 -16.25 -8.69
C GLU A 429 -15.35 -14.82 -8.69
N ARG A 430 -15.40 -14.15 -9.84
CA ARG A 430 -14.87 -12.78 -9.97
C ARG A 430 -15.63 -11.82 -9.06
N GLN A 431 -16.96 -11.88 -9.05
CA GLN A 431 -17.77 -11.04 -8.16
C GLN A 431 -17.46 -11.34 -6.69
N ARG A 432 -17.24 -12.60 -6.33
CA ARG A 432 -16.85 -12.99 -4.97
C ARG A 432 -15.54 -12.35 -4.54
N GLN A 433 -14.50 -12.39 -5.37
CA GLN A 433 -13.22 -11.77 -5.05
C GLN A 433 -13.33 -10.23 -4.96
N LEU A 434 -14.18 -9.63 -5.79
CA LEU A 434 -14.40 -8.17 -5.79
C LEU A 434 -15.24 -7.66 -4.62
N ARG A 435 -15.92 -8.52 -3.85
CA ARG A 435 -16.70 -8.10 -2.67
C ARG A 435 -15.85 -7.35 -1.65
N ASN A 436 -14.56 -7.66 -1.55
CA ASN A 436 -13.63 -7.00 -0.63
C ASN A 436 -13.41 -5.51 -0.98
N TYR A 437 -13.79 -5.09 -2.19
CA TYR A 437 -13.74 -3.71 -2.66
C TYR A 437 -15.09 -2.99 -2.57
N PHE A 438 -16.10 -3.63 -1.95
CA PHE A 438 -17.42 -3.03 -1.68
C PHE A 438 -18.20 -2.59 -2.94
N PHE A 439 -18.00 -3.26 -4.08
CA PHE A 439 -18.77 -3.02 -5.30
C PHE A 439 -19.15 -4.31 -6.03
N THR A 440 -20.12 -4.20 -6.96
CA THR A 440 -20.47 -5.26 -7.92
C THR A 440 -20.02 -4.85 -9.31
N CYS A 441 -19.28 -5.71 -10.00
CA CYS A 441 -18.73 -5.40 -11.32
C CYS A 441 -19.79 -5.54 -12.43
N HIS A 442 -19.97 -4.47 -13.21
CA HIS A 442 -20.89 -4.41 -14.35
C HIS A 442 -20.16 -4.22 -15.69
N CYS A 443 -18.88 -4.60 -15.76
CA CYS A 443 -18.10 -4.50 -17.00
C CYS A 443 -18.74 -5.32 -18.15
N PRO A 444 -18.38 -5.06 -19.42
CA PRO A 444 -18.99 -5.73 -20.58
C PRO A 444 -19.02 -7.26 -20.47
N ARG A 445 -17.96 -7.88 -19.94
CA ARG A 445 -17.91 -9.33 -19.70
C ARG A 445 -18.92 -9.79 -18.64
N CYS A 446 -18.99 -9.11 -17.50
CA CYS A 446 -19.92 -9.45 -16.42
C CYS A 446 -21.39 -9.25 -16.82
N THR A 447 -21.68 -8.23 -17.63
CA THR A 447 -23.02 -7.95 -18.14
C THR A 447 -23.45 -8.98 -19.18
N LYS A 448 -22.56 -9.34 -20.13
CA LYS A 448 -22.82 -10.39 -21.11
C LYS A 448 -23.06 -11.76 -20.46
N GLU A 449 -22.22 -12.14 -19.49
CA GLU A 449 -22.36 -13.40 -18.74
C GLU A 449 -23.64 -13.44 -17.87
N ALA A 450 -24.14 -12.29 -17.41
CA ALA A 450 -25.40 -12.20 -16.68
C ALA A 450 -26.62 -12.43 -17.58
N GLY A 451 -26.62 -11.86 -18.80
CA GLY A 451 -27.69 -12.04 -19.78
C GLY A 451 -27.79 -13.48 -20.28
N ALA A 452 -26.65 -14.13 -20.56
CA ALA A 452 -26.61 -15.51 -21.03
C ALA A 452 -27.17 -16.53 -20.02
N ALA A 453 -27.17 -16.23 -18.71
CA ALA A 453 -27.76 -17.10 -17.69
C ALA A 453 -29.30 -17.07 -17.69
N GLY A 454 -29.93 -16.02 -18.25
CA GLY A 454 -31.39 -15.91 -18.37
C GLY A 454 -31.98 -16.72 -19.53
N ASP A 455 -31.21 -16.91 -20.60
CA ASP A 455 -31.70 -17.57 -21.82
C ASP A 455 -31.72 -19.11 -21.73
N ILE A 456 -30.97 -19.70 -20.78
CA ILE A 456 -30.91 -21.16 -20.60
C ILE A 456 -32.16 -21.68 -19.84
N ALA A 457 -32.88 -20.82 -19.13
CA ALA A 457 -34.14 -21.17 -18.45
C ALA A 457 -35.37 -21.12 -19.38
N GLY A 458 -35.22 -20.66 -20.63
CA GLY A 458 -36.32 -20.47 -21.59
C GLY A 458 -36.48 -21.55 -22.67
N VAL A 459 -35.60 -22.55 -22.74
CA VAL A 459 -35.58 -23.54 -23.84
C VAL A 459 -35.88 -24.98 -23.35
N THR A 460 -36.92 -25.13 -22.53
CA THR A 460 -37.59 -26.43 -22.32
C THR A 460 -39.10 -26.23 -22.42
N GLY A 461 -39.57 -25.92 -23.63
CA GLY A 461 -40.98 -25.73 -23.87
C GLY A 461 -41.27 -25.47 -25.33
N SER A 462 -41.30 -26.54 -26.13
CA SER A 462 -42.17 -26.73 -27.31
C SER A 462 -41.51 -27.66 -28.34
N SER A 463 -42.01 -28.89 -28.46
CA SER A 463 -42.14 -29.59 -29.75
C SER A 463 -43.15 -30.76 -29.62
N ASN A 464 -44.37 -30.50 -30.15
CA ASN A 464 -45.27 -31.39 -30.92
C ASN A 464 -45.86 -32.65 -30.21
N VAL A 465 -47.18 -32.87 -30.01
CA VAL A 465 -48.37 -32.83 -30.92
C VAL A 465 -48.02 -33.53 -32.25
N VAL A 466 -48.30 -34.81 -32.46
CA VAL A 466 -49.57 -35.57 -32.46
C VAL A 466 -49.32 -37.00 -32.01
#